data_AF-A0A3D5I604-F1
#
_entry.id   AF-A0A3D5I604-F1
#
_cell.length_a   1.000
_cell.length_b   1.000
_cell.length_c   1.000
_cell.angle_alpha   90.00
_cell.angle_beta   90.00
_cell.angle_gamma   90.00
#
_symmetry.space_group_name_H-M   'P 1'
#
loop_
_entity.id
_entity.type
_entity.pdbx_description
1 polymer ?
#
loop_
_entity_poly.entity_id
_entity_poly.type
_entity_poly.pdbx_seq_one_letter_code
_entity_poly.pdbx_strand_id
1 'polypeptide(L)'
;AKKGRDEWREVERLISHFSDLGIRQSALIRGDFLFGYEPQPYDVIKAMVFEFAEMGMNILQNFHGMNDARCLVGVAKAVGEARAAGHDIIAQGTICIEDNPNITVEGCLLFAQQLVDMGHVGFYLKSASGRLDHDFVYALTSGLYRDFPDHDITIHAHSTYGEAPACYMAAAIAAVEHGKSITMDVQHPALAGSTAQPSMNKMAGLIKNHPDPRIKSNCPELNIDAIKASMFSLYGLRFRYREFESSYNPTLVEAMYVARTPGGASATLKSIPGLVETLGRLLGKPEKHADWDHIQTEIYKMQAEILKDLGQPTQVTPYAANTTGQAALSLWHHLEGR
;
A
#
# COMPACT_ATOMS: atom_id res chain seq x y z
N ALA A 1 -8.59 2.05 21.41
CA ALA A 1 -8.88 0.61 21.21
C ALA A 1 -10.37 0.27 21.22
N LYS A 2 -10.93 -0.09 20.06
CA LYS A 2 -12.31 -0.64 20.00
C LYS A 2 -12.29 -2.01 20.70
N LYS A 3 -13.19 -2.22 21.68
CA LYS A 3 -13.37 -3.47 22.47
C LYS A 3 -12.40 -3.72 23.64
N GLY A 4 -11.77 -2.70 24.23
CA GLY A 4 -11.00 -2.84 25.48
C GLY A 4 -9.67 -3.60 25.35
N ARG A 5 -9.14 -3.69 24.13
CA ARG A 5 -7.82 -4.27 23.86
C ARG A 5 -6.72 -3.25 24.13
N ASP A 6 -5.53 -3.74 24.47
CA ASP A 6 -4.33 -2.92 24.49
C ASP A 6 -3.58 -3.12 23.17
N GLU A 7 -3.86 -2.24 22.21
CA GLU A 7 -3.33 -2.35 20.84
C GLU A 7 -1.80 -2.19 20.82
N TRP A 8 -1.24 -1.39 21.73
CA TRP A 8 0.20 -1.21 21.84
C TRP A 8 0.88 -2.49 22.33
N ARG A 9 0.38 -3.07 23.43
CA ARG A 9 0.90 -4.32 23.96
C ARG A 9 0.75 -5.50 22.99
N GLU A 10 -0.31 -5.49 22.17
CA GLU A 10 -0.48 -6.49 21.10
C GLU A 10 0.61 -6.36 20.03
N VAL A 11 0.92 -5.13 19.60
CA VAL A 11 1.98 -4.84 18.61
C VAL A 11 3.35 -5.20 19.18
N GLU A 12 3.68 -4.74 20.38
CA GLU A 12 4.93 -5.07 21.08
C GLU A 12 5.13 -6.58 21.13
N ARG A 13 4.12 -7.33 21.60
CA ARG A 13 4.20 -8.79 21.69
C ARG A 13 4.46 -9.46 20.34
N LEU A 14 3.87 -8.95 19.25
CA LEU A 14 4.06 -9.51 17.91
C LEU A 14 5.48 -9.21 17.40
N ILE A 15 5.92 -7.96 17.49
CA ILE A 15 7.24 -7.55 17.00
C ILE A 15 8.33 -8.29 17.77
N SER A 16 8.28 -8.29 19.10
CA SER A 16 9.29 -8.98 19.92
C SER A 16 9.29 -10.48 19.68
N HIS A 17 8.12 -11.13 19.54
CA HIS A 17 8.05 -12.57 19.26
C HIS A 17 8.76 -12.96 17.96
N PHE A 18 8.54 -12.21 16.87
CA PHE A 18 9.18 -12.49 15.59
C PHE A 18 10.65 -12.05 15.57
N SER A 19 11.00 -11.01 16.32
CA SER A 19 12.40 -10.61 16.55
C SER A 19 13.20 -11.70 17.26
N ASP A 20 12.64 -12.32 18.30
CA ASP A 20 13.26 -13.44 19.03
C ASP A 20 13.51 -14.67 18.13
N LEU A 21 12.70 -14.81 17.08
CA LEU A 21 12.86 -15.85 16.05
C LEU A 21 13.82 -15.45 14.93
N GLY A 22 14.41 -14.25 14.98
CA GLY A 22 15.32 -13.73 13.96
C GLY A 22 14.62 -13.40 12.63
N ILE A 23 13.30 -13.20 12.64
CA ILE A 23 12.53 -12.86 11.44
C ILE A 23 12.62 -11.36 11.22
N ARG A 24 13.11 -10.96 10.04
CA ARG A 24 13.17 -9.55 9.65
C ARG A 24 11.76 -9.01 9.41
N GLN A 25 11.44 -7.87 10.03
CA GLN A 25 10.11 -7.28 10.01
C GLN A 25 10.11 -5.89 9.37
N SER A 26 8.99 -5.53 8.77
CA SER A 26 8.73 -4.19 8.27
C SER A 26 7.39 -3.64 8.77
N ALA A 27 7.33 -2.31 8.91
CA ALA A 27 6.11 -1.58 9.17
C ALA A 27 5.98 -0.41 8.18
N LEU A 28 4.75 -0.19 7.71
CA LEU A 28 4.43 0.97 6.89
C LEU A 28 4.15 2.17 7.80
N ILE A 29 4.89 3.26 7.63
CA ILE A 29 4.78 4.48 8.44
C ILE A 29 4.57 5.70 7.55
N ARG A 30 3.63 6.59 7.94
CA ARG A 30 3.25 7.75 7.14
C ARG A 30 4.08 8.98 7.50
N GLY A 31 5.40 8.93 7.32
CA GLY A 31 6.25 10.09 7.58
C GLY A 31 5.97 10.71 8.95
N ASP A 32 5.94 12.04 8.98
CA ASP A 32 5.70 12.81 10.19
C ASP A 32 4.27 12.65 10.75
N PHE A 33 3.36 11.97 10.04
CA PHE A 33 2.01 11.63 10.52
C PHE A 33 1.97 10.32 11.31
N LEU A 34 3.05 9.54 11.29
CA LEU A 34 3.15 8.22 11.92
C LEU A 34 2.00 7.29 11.47
N PHE A 35 1.10 6.92 12.38
CA PHE A 35 -0.08 6.09 12.12
C PHE A 35 -1.38 6.91 12.16
N GLY A 36 -1.28 8.24 12.27
CA GLY A 36 -2.40 9.18 12.37
C GLY A 36 -2.77 9.87 11.06
N TYR A 37 -3.56 10.94 11.18
CA TYR A 37 -4.04 11.78 10.05
C TYR A 37 -3.56 13.24 10.14
N GLU A 38 -2.77 13.56 11.16
CA GLU A 38 -2.17 14.88 11.38
C GLU A 38 -0.66 14.75 11.62
N PRO A 39 0.15 15.73 11.21
CA PRO A 39 1.58 15.71 11.47
C PRO A 39 1.86 15.80 12.97
N GLN A 40 2.89 15.07 13.41
CA GLN A 40 3.30 14.97 14.80
C GLN A 40 4.57 15.78 15.05
N PRO A 41 4.76 16.33 16.25
CA PRO A 41 6.02 16.98 16.61
C PRO A 41 7.16 15.95 16.68
N TYR A 42 8.39 16.44 16.48
CA TYR A 42 9.56 15.57 16.30
C TYR A 42 9.88 14.69 17.51
N ASP A 43 9.62 15.15 18.73
CA ASP A 43 9.79 14.38 19.96
C ASP A 43 8.88 13.15 20.00
N VAL A 44 7.62 13.27 19.56
CA VAL A 44 6.69 12.15 19.41
C VAL A 44 7.15 11.18 18.32
N ILE A 45 7.60 11.70 17.17
CA ILE A 45 8.15 10.87 16.08
C ILE A 45 9.36 10.08 16.58
N LYS A 46 10.29 10.75 17.25
CA LYS A 46 11.49 10.13 17.80
C LYS A 46 11.15 9.04 18.81
N ALA A 47 10.27 9.32 19.77
CA ALA A 47 9.84 8.33 20.75
C ALA A 47 9.25 7.09 20.07
N MET A 48 8.34 7.26 19.11
CA MET A 48 7.74 6.15 18.36
C MET A 48 8.78 5.31 17.61
N VAL A 49 9.75 5.95 16.94
CA VAL A 49 10.79 5.22 16.20
C VAL A 49 11.69 4.42 17.16
N PHE A 50 12.08 5.01 18.30
CA PHE A 50 12.88 4.31 19.30
C PHE A 50 12.14 3.11 19.90
N GLU A 51 10.86 3.26 20.23
CA GLU A 51 10.02 2.16 20.72
C GLU A 51 9.95 1.00 19.71
N PHE A 52 9.69 1.29 18.43
CA PHE A 52 9.71 0.26 17.38
C PHE A 52 11.08 -0.42 17.26
N ALA A 53 12.16 0.35 17.36
CA ALA A 53 13.52 -0.14 17.31
C ALA A 53 13.89 -1.01 18.52
N GLU A 54 13.41 -0.66 19.72
CA GLU A 54 13.56 -1.44 20.96
C GLU A 54 12.78 -2.76 20.89
N MET A 55 11.60 -2.75 20.27
CA MET A 55 10.80 -3.97 20.06
C MET A 55 11.43 -4.95 19.06
N GLY A 56 12.37 -4.48 18.22
CA GLY A 56 13.04 -5.28 17.19
C GLY A 56 12.51 -5.09 15.77
N MET A 57 11.84 -3.97 15.45
CA MET A 57 11.47 -3.63 14.08
C MET A 57 12.70 -3.27 13.23
N ASN A 58 12.83 -3.86 12.05
CA ASN A 58 14.02 -3.65 11.20
C ASN A 58 13.82 -2.60 10.10
N ILE A 59 12.61 -2.47 9.56
CA ILE A 59 12.35 -1.61 8.39
C ILE A 59 11.10 -0.77 8.62
N LEU A 60 11.25 0.55 8.56
CA LEU A 60 10.14 1.48 8.43
C LEU A 60 10.02 1.91 6.97
N GLN A 61 8.99 1.40 6.28
CA GLN A 61 8.62 1.82 4.93
C GLN A 61 7.98 3.21 5.04
N ASN A 62 8.80 4.24 4.85
CA ASN A 62 8.45 5.62 5.16
C ASN A 62 7.84 6.30 3.93
N PHE A 63 6.54 6.61 3.99
CA PHE A 63 5.79 7.14 2.85
C PHE A 63 5.02 8.42 3.16
N HIS A 64 4.79 9.22 2.12
CA HIS A 64 3.82 10.29 2.13
C HIS A 64 2.94 10.15 0.88
N GLY A 65 1.62 10.31 1.03
CA GLY A 65 0.67 9.98 -0.04
C GLY A 65 0.83 10.80 -1.32
N MET A 66 1.50 11.96 -1.27
CA MET A 66 1.82 12.80 -2.45
C MET A 66 3.30 12.78 -2.83
N ASN A 67 4.12 11.87 -2.28
CA ASN A 67 5.59 11.90 -2.44
C ASN A 67 6.20 13.27 -2.06
N ASP A 68 5.80 13.81 -0.91
CA ASP A 68 6.36 15.06 -0.39
C ASP A 68 7.49 14.77 0.59
N ALA A 69 8.73 15.01 0.17
CA ALA A 69 9.93 14.70 0.95
C ALA A 69 9.95 15.44 2.29
N ARG A 70 9.35 16.63 2.36
CA ARG A 70 9.34 17.46 3.59
C ARG A 70 8.63 16.75 4.74
N CYS A 71 7.64 15.92 4.42
CA CYS A 71 6.86 15.15 5.38
C CYS A 71 7.54 13.83 5.80
N LEU A 72 8.75 13.53 5.30
CA LEU A 72 9.47 12.29 5.59
C LEU A 72 10.71 12.51 6.48
N VAL A 73 11.11 13.77 6.67
CA VAL A 73 12.37 14.15 7.32
C VAL A 73 12.43 13.68 8.77
N GLY A 74 11.32 13.77 9.53
CA GLY A 74 11.30 13.44 10.95
C GLY A 74 11.61 11.96 11.19
N VAL A 75 10.95 11.06 10.46
CA VAL A 75 11.17 9.61 10.56
C VAL A 75 12.59 9.24 10.12
N ALA A 76 13.06 9.77 8.99
CA ALA A 76 14.42 9.50 8.50
C ALA A 76 15.49 9.91 9.51
N LYS A 77 15.35 11.11 10.07
CA LYS A 77 16.24 11.62 11.13
C LYS A 77 16.19 10.75 12.38
N ALA A 78 15.00 10.43 12.89
CA ALA A 78 14.85 9.61 14.09
C ALA A 78 15.44 8.20 13.92
N VAL A 79 15.29 7.60 12.74
CA VAL A 79 15.93 6.32 12.42
C VAL A 79 17.46 6.46 12.38
N GLY A 80 17.99 7.52 11.80
CA GLY A 80 19.44 7.80 11.84
C GLY A 80 19.97 7.88 13.26
N GLU A 81 19.24 8.54 14.17
CA GLU A 81 19.57 8.62 15.59
C GLU A 81 19.47 7.26 16.30
N ALA A 82 18.44 6.45 16.01
CA ALA A 82 18.29 5.10 16.56
C ALA A 82 19.44 4.17 16.12
N ARG A 83 19.86 4.25 14.85
CA ARG A 83 21.02 3.51 14.34
C ARG A 83 22.31 3.92 15.04
N ALA A 84 22.52 5.22 15.26
CA ALA A 84 23.67 5.73 16.00
C ALA A 84 23.68 5.25 17.47
N ALA A 85 22.51 4.98 18.04
CA ALA A 85 22.34 4.36 19.36
C ALA A 85 22.49 2.83 19.37
N GLY A 86 22.71 2.19 18.22
CA GLY A 86 23.00 0.76 18.10
C GLY A 86 21.81 -0.13 17.71
N HIS A 87 20.65 0.45 17.35
CA HIS A 87 19.50 -0.33 16.88
C HIS A 87 19.65 -0.76 15.41
N ASP A 88 19.27 -2.01 15.09
CA ASP A 88 19.17 -2.51 13.71
C ASP A 88 17.83 -2.14 13.07
N ILE A 89 17.70 -0.86 12.70
CA ILE A 89 16.51 -0.31 12.05
C ILE A 89 16.90 0.59 10.88
N ILE A 90 16.15 0.54 9.78
CA ILE A 90 16.32 1.43 8.62
C ILE A 90 15.00 2.09 8.23
N ALA A 91 15.09 3.27 7.60
CA ALA A 91 13.98 3.92 6.93
C ALA A 91 14.11 3.63 5.44
N GLN A 92 13.20 2.85 4.87
CA GLN A 92 13.16 2.59 3.44
C GLN A 92 12.31 3.67 2.77
N GLY A 93 12.88 4.35 1.77
CA GLY A 93 12.23 5.48 1.12
C GLY A 93 11.10 5.02 0.22
N THR A 94 9.85 5.38 0.54
CA THR A 94 8.70 4.94 -0.24
C THR A 94 8.35 5.92 -1.34
N ILE A 95 8.30 5.42 -2.57
CA ILE A 95 7.81 6.14 -3.76
C ILE A 95 6.41 5.61 -4.06
N CYS A 96 5.38 6.41 -3.81
CA CYS A 96 4.02 6.06 -4.20
C CYS A 96 3.91 6.14 -5.73
N ILE A 97 3.56 5.03 -6.35
CA ILE A 97 3.42 4.89 -7.81
C ILE A 97 2.00 4.49 -8.19
N GLU A 98 1.52 5.03 -9.28
CA GLU A 98 0.15 4.88 -9.76
C GLU A 98 0.14 5.22 -11.26
N ASP A 99 -0.78 4.64 -12.02
CA ASP A 99 -1.13 5.14 -13.35
C ASP A 99 -1.75 6.54 -13.25
N ASN A 100 -0.88 7.55 -13.20
CA ASN A 100 -1.22 8.95 -12.97
C ASN A 100 -0.32 9.85 -13.82
N PRO A 101 -0.89 10.79 -14.60
CA PRO A 101 -0.10 11.66 -15.49
C PRO A 101 0.94 12.53 -14.75
N ASN A 102 0.76 12.77 -13.46
CA ASN A 102 1.72 13.53 -12.65
C ASN A 102 2.85 12.67 -12.08
N ILE A 103 2.76 11.35 -12.19
CA ILE A 103 3.76 10.41 -11.68
C ILE A 103 4.56 9.88 -12.87
N THR A 104 5.67 10.56 -13.18
CA THR A 104 6.58 10.17 -14.26
C THR A 104 7.83 9.50 -13.72
N VAL A 105 8.54 8.76 -14.58
CA VAL A 105 9.80 8.11 -14.21
C VAL A 105 10.81 9.15 -13.73
N GLU A 106 10.96 10.25 -14.46
CA GLU A 106 11.87 11.35 -14.10
C GLU A 106 11.51 11.97 -12.75
N GLY A 107 10.22 12.22 -12.51
CA GLY A 107 9.75 12.74 -11.23
C GLY A 107 10.04 11.79 -10.07
N CYS A 108 9.83 10.49 -10.27
CA CYS A 108 10.16 9.47 -9.28
C CYS A 108 11.68 9.37 -9.02
N LEU A 109 12.53 9.50 -10.03
CA LEU A 109 14.00 9.49 -9.86
C LEU A 109 14.50 10.75 -9.13
N LEU A 110 13.93 11.92 -9.42
CA LEU A 110 14.22 13.14 -8.66
C LEU A 110 13.81 13.00 -7.19
N PHE A 111 12.65 12.41 -6.94
CA PHE A 111 12.19 12.12 -5.58
C PHE A 111 13.08 11.08 -4.88
N ALA A 112 13.55 10.07 -5.60
CA ALA A 112 14.51 9.08 -5.09
C ALA A 112 15.80 9.72 -4.60
N GLN A 113 16.35 10.69 -5.33
CA GLN A 113 17.51 11.46 -4.88
C GLN A 113 17.22 12.19 -3.56
N GLN A 114 16.06 12.83 -3.42
CA GLN A 114 15.68 13.50 -2.17
C GLN A 114 15.59 12.50 -1.00
N LEU A 115 15.09 11.28 -1.24
CA LEU A 115 15.03 10.23 -0.23
C LEU A 115 16.43 9.84 0.25
N VAL A 116 17.38 9.65 -0.68
CA VAL A 116 18.79 9.34 -0.39
C VAL A 116 19.46 10.48 0.38
N ASP A 117 19.26 11.73 -0.04
CA ASP A 117 19.81 12.90 0.62
C ASP A 117 19.33 13.04 2.09
N MET A 118 18.11 12.57 2.38
CA MET A 118 17.56 12.50 3.74
C MET A 118 18.06 11.30 4.56
N GLY A 119 18.80 10.37 3.97
CA GLY A 119 19.35 9.19 4.66
C GLY A 119 18.45 7.95 4.64
N HIS A 120 17.47 7.87 3.73
CA HIS A 120 16.74 6.61 3.51
C HIS A 120 17.66 5.55 2.89
N VAL A 121 17.40 4.28 3.18
CA VAL A 121 18.12 3.12 2.66
C VAL A 121 17.20 2.30 1.78
N GLY A 122 17.55 2.13 0.51
CA GLY A 122 16.71 1.42 -0.45
C GLY A 122 15.41 2.17 -0.82
N PHE A 123 14.67 1.59 -1.74
CA PHE A 123 13.41 2.15 -2.24
C PHE A 123 12.26 1.15 -2.10
N TYR A 124 11.09 1.66 -1.71
CA TYR A 124 9.84 0.92 -1.64
C TYR A 124 8.86 1.50 -2.65
N LEU A 125 8.63 0.79 -3.76
CA LEU A 125 7.71 1.18 -4.81
C LEU A 125 6.30 0.74 -4.44
N LYS A 126 5.42 1.71 -4.15
CA LYS A 126 4.11 1.45 -3.53
C LYS A 126 2.94 1.88 -4.42
N SER A 127 2.22 0.90 -4.98
CA SER A 127 0.90 1.10 -5.58
C SER A 127 -0.22 0.67 -4.64
N ALA A 128 -1.00 1.63 -4.13
CA ALA A 128 -2.11 1.34 -3.21
C ALA A 128 -3.36 0.82 -3.91
N SER A 129 -3.63 1.24 -5.14
CA SER A 129 -4.79 0.79 -5.91
C SER A 129 -4.54 -0.55 -6.58
N GLY A 130 -3.29 -0.82 -6.98
CA GLY A 130 -2.96 -1.94 -7.85
C GLY A 130 -3.23 -1.67 -9.32
N ARG A 131 -3.60 -0.42 -9.68
CA ARG A 131 -3.66 0.04 -11.07
C ARG A 131 -2.31 0.64 -11.45
N LEU A 132 -1.61 -0.02 -12.38
CA LEU A 132 -0.20 0.25 -12.64
C LEU A 132 0.22 -0.29 -14.01
N ASP A 133 0.99 0.51 -14.75
CA ASP A 133 1.59 0.10 -16.01
C ASP A 133 2.92 -0.63 -15.77
N HIS A 134 3.06 -1.82 -16.35
CA HIS A 134 4.27 -2.62 -16.21
C HIS A 134 5.48 -2.00 -16.94
N ASP A 135 5.27 -1.25 -18.02
CA ASP A 135 6.35 -0.58 -18.75
C ASP A 135 6.91 0.58 -17.94
N PHE A 136 6.03 1.35 -17.28
CA PHE A 136 6.43 2.35 -16.29
C PHE A 136 7.26 1.73 -15.15
N VAL A 137 6.80 0.60 -14.59
CA VAL A 137 7.49 -0.08 -13.49
C VAL A 137 8.87 -0.58 -13.93
N TYR A 138 8.99 -1.16 -15.12
CA TYR A 138 10.28 -1.57 -15.68
C TYR A 138 11.21 -0.36 -15.81
N ALA A 139 10.76 0.70 -16.47
CA ALA A 139 11.56 1.90 -16.71
C ALA A 139 12.02 2.57 -15.41
N LEU A 140 11.13 2.69 -14.42
CA LEU A 140 11.46 3.23 -13.10
C LEU A 140 12.46 2.34 -12.36
N THR A 141 12.25 1.03 -12.33
CA THR A 141 13.14 0.08 -11.64
C THR A 141 14.55 0.11 -12.25
N SER A 142 14.65 0.08 -13.58
CA SER A 142 15.94 0.19 -14.28
C SER A 142 16.62 1.54 -14.03
N GLY A 143 15.84 2.64 -14.02
CA GLY A 143 16.35 3.97 -13.67
C GLY A 143 16.92 4.03 -12.25
N LEU A 144 16.20 3.47 -11.27
CA LEU A 144 16.64 3.44 -9.88
C LEU A 144 17.93 2.62 -9.70
N TYR A 145 18.02 1.42 -10.31
CA TYR A 145 19.24 0.62 -10.21
C TYR A 145 20.43 1.23 -10.97
N ARG A 146 20.19 2.00 -12.03
CA ARG A 146 21.24 2.74 -12.74
C ARG A 146 21.79 3.88 -11.88
N ASP A 147 20.90 4.67 -11.28
CA ASP A 147 21.28 5.91 -10.58
C ASP A 147 21.71 5.64 -9.13
N PHE A 148 21.19 4.58 -8.51
CA PHE A 148 21.41 4.20 -7.12
C PHE A 148 21.77 2.70 -7.00
N PRO A 149 22.91 2.25 -7.56
CA PRO A 149 23.23 0.82 -7.66
C PRO A 149 23.36 0.12 -6.31
N ASP A 150 23.67 0.83 -5.23
CA ASP A 150 23.84 0.26 -3.88
C ASP A 150 22.52 0.12 -3.10
N HIS A 151 21.39 0.50 -3.70
CA HIS A 151 20.09 0.54 -3.03
C HIS A 151 19.20 -0.63 -3.48
N ASP A 152 18.72 -1.41 -2.50
CA ASP A 152 17.75 -2.47 -2.75
C ASP A 152 16.36 -1.89 -3.04
N ILE A 153 15.61 -2.55 -3.93
CA ILE A 153 14.24 -2.17 -4.29
C ILE A 153 13.26 -3.22 -3.78
N THR A 154 12.17 -2.75 -3.20
CA THR A 154 10.99 -3.54 -2.86
C THR A 154 9.79 -3.02 -3.64
N ILE A 155 8.99 -3.91 -4.22
CA ILE A 155 7.76 -3.55 -4.92
C ILE A 155 6.53 -4.07 -4.17
N HIS A 156 5.54 -3.19 -4.06
CA HIS A 156 4.25 -3.43 -3.44
C HIS A 156 3.12 -2.97 -4.35
N ALA A 157 2.23 -3.89 -4.69
CA ALA A 157 1.00 -3.58 -5.41
C ALA A 157 -0.13 -4.51 -4.97
N HIS A 158 -1.35 -4.00 -5.03
CA HIS A 158 -2.56 -4.79 -4.81
C HIS A 158 -3.00 -5.49 -6.10
N SER A 159 -3.62 -6.67 -5.99
CA SER A 159 -4.11 -7.46 -7.13
C SER A 159 -5.53 -7.08 -7.55
N THR A 160 -6.02 -5.90 -7.17
CA THR A 160 -7.42 -5.47 -7.32
C THR A 160 -7.91 -5.63 -8.76
N TYR A 161 -7.05 -5.26 -9.71
CA TYR A 161 -7.35 -5.26 -11.14
C TYR A 161 -6.56 -6.31 -11.93
N GLY A 162 -5.79 -7.17 -11.23
CA GLY A 162 -5.00 -8.22 -11.86
C GLY A 162 -3.68 -7.78 -12.51
N GLU A 163 -3.30 -6.50 -12.42
CA GLU A 163 -2.09 -5.94 -13.07
C GLU A 163 -0.79 -6.18 -12.27
N ALA A 164 -0.89 -6.30 -10.93
CA ALA A 164 0.27 -6.43 -10.05
C ALA A 164 1.27 -7.56 -10.42
N PRO A 165 0.84 -8.78 -10.81
CA PRO A 165 1.78 -9.82 -11.24
C PRO A 165 2.64 -9.42 -12.44
N ALA A 166 2.08 -8.71 -13.43
CA ALA A 166 2.83 -8.23 -14.59
C ALA A 166 3.85 -7.17 -14.17
N CYS A 167 3.47 -6.25 -13.30
CA CYS A 167 4.37 -5.22 -12.75
C CYS A 167 5.52 -5.83 -11.93
N TYR A 168 5.24 -6.86 -11.11
CA TYR A 168 6.27 -7.54 -10.34
C TYR A 168 7.27 -8.26 -11.25
N MET A 169 6.79 -8.91 -12.32
CA MET A 169 7.67 -9.54 -13.31
C MET A 169 8.50 -8.49 -14.08
N ALA A 170 7.91 -7.36 -14.46
CA ALA A 170 8.62 -6.25 -15.08
C ALA A 170 9.75 -5.72 -14.19
N ALA A 171 9.49 -5.53 -12.90
CA ALA A 171 10.49 -5.12 -11.93
C ALA A 171 11.60 -6.18 -11.72
N ALA A 172 11.24 -7.48 -11.74
CA ALA A 172 12.22 -8.56 -11.67
C ALA A 172 13.12 -8.64 -12.91
N ILE A 173 12.56 -8.41 -14.09
CA ILE A 173 13.32 -8.35 -15.36
C ILE A 173 14.33 -7.20 -15.30
N ALA A 174 13.88 -6.00 -14.94
CA ALA A 174 14.75 -4.84 -14.74
C ALA A 174 15.87 -5.12 -13.73
N ALA A 175 15.53 -5.71 -12.57
CA ALA A 175 16.53 -6.04 -11.54
C ALA A 175 17.62 -6.97 -12.09
N VAL A 176 17.25 -8.05 -12.75
CA VAL A 176 18.19 -9.04 -13.28
C VAL A 176 19.07 -8.47 -14.40
N GLU A 177 18.55 -7.58 -15.24
CA GLU A 177 19.35 -6.89 -16.26
C GLU A 177 20.42 -5.98 -15.66
N HIS A 178 20.18 -5.46 -14.46
CA HIS A 178 21.15 -4.70 -13.68
C HIS A 178 21.98 -5.56 -12.71
N GLY A 179 21.88 -6.90 -12.78
CA GLY A 179 22.61 -7.82 -11.91
C GLY A 179 22.15 -7.77 -10.45
N LYS A 180 20.89 -7.40 -10.22
CA LYS A 180 20.25 -7.24 -8.91
C LYS A 180 19.11 -8.24 -8.74
N SER A 181 18.67 -8.43 -7.51
CA SER A 181 17.39 -9.06 -7.17
C SER A 181 16.38 -7.99 -6.75
N ILE A 182 15.12 -8.36 -6.55
CA ILE A 182 14.09 -7.44 -6.05
C ILE A 182 13.27 -8.13 -4.98
N THR A 183 12.86 -7.39 -3.95
CA THR A 183 11.91 -7.89 -2.95
C THR A 183 10.48 -7.61 -3.40
N MET A 184 9.58 -8.57 -3.21
CA MET A 184 8.18 -8.46 -3.62
C MET A 184 7.26 -8.67 -2.43
N ASP A 185 6.36 -7.74 -2.17
CA ASP A 185 5.31 -7.93 -1.19
C ASP A 185 4.24 -8.88 -1.74
N VAL A 186 4.13 -10.05 -1.11
CA VAL A 186 3.21 -11.11 -1.48
C VAL A 186 2.37 -11.54 -0.28
N GLN A 187 1.23 -12.17 -0.54
CA GLN A 187 0.30 -12.60 0.49
C GLN A 187 0.19 -14.14 0.55
N HIS A 188 -0.15 -14.64 1.74
CA HIS A 188 -0.49 -16.05 1.92
C HIS A 188 -1.64 -16.45 0.98
N PRO A 189 -1.60 -17.60 0.28
CA PRO A 189 -2.60 -17.94 -0.74
C PRO A 189 -4.05 -17.93 -0.26
N ALA A 190 -4.29 -18.26 1.02
CA ALA A 190 -5.61 -18.19 1.65
C ALA A 190 -6.20 -16.77 1.76
N LEU A 191 -5.36 -15.73 1.70
CA LEU A 191 -5.69 -14.31 1.91
C LEU A 191 -5.28 -13.42 0.72
N ALA A 192 -4.75 -14.00 -0.35
CA ALA A 192 -4.22 -13.28 -1.50
C ALA A 192 -5.27 -12.99 -2.58
N GLY A 193 -4.94 -12.06 -3.48
CA GLY A 193 -5.79 -11.67 -4.62
C GLY A 193 -6.89 -10.67 -4.26
N SER A 194 -7.68 -10.26 -5.26
CA SER A 194 -8.62 -9.14 -5.11
C SER A 194 -7.87 -7.92 -4.55
N THR A 195 -8.45 -7.20 -3.60
CA THR A 195 -7.84 -6.03 -2.94
C THR A 195 -6.64 -6.37 -2.04
N ALA A 196 -6.10 -7.59 -2.04
CA ALA A 196 -4.85 -7.96 -1.36
C ALA A 196 -3.69 -8.12 -2.35
N GLN A 197 -2.47 -8.38 -1.86
CA GLN A 197 -1.29 -8.58 -2.71
C GLN A 197 -1.37 -9.89 -3.53
N PRO A 198 -0.53 -10.06 -4.56
CA PRO A 198 -0.39 -11.31 -5.28
C PRO A 198 -0.07 -12.50 -4.37
N SER A 199 -0.51 -13.70 -4.76
CA SER A 199 -0.27 -14.94 -4.00
C SER A 199 1.20 -15.35 -4.06
N MET A 200 1.84 -15.55 -2.91
CA MET A 200 3.28 -15.88 -2.83
C MET A 200 3.69 -17.09 -3.68
N ASN A 201 2.92 -18.18 -3.63
CA ASN A 201 3.22 -19.39 -4.37
C ASN A 201 2.96 -19.25 -5.88
N LYS A 202 2.01 -18.40 -6.29
CA LYS A 202 1.73 -18.14 -7.70
C LYS A 202 2.83 -17.27 -8.30
N MET A 203 3.28 -16.24 -7.58
CA MET A 203 4.44 -15.44 -8.00
C MET A 203 5.71 -16.28 -8.09
N ALA A 204 6.00 -17.12 -7.09
CA ALA A 204 7.12 -18.06 -7.17
C ALA A 204 6.97 -19.01 -8.38
N GLY A 205 5.75 -19.46 -8.68
CA GLY A 205 5.46 -20.24 -9.88
C GLY A 205 5.74 -19.50 -11.19
N LEU A 206 5.42 -18.21 -11.28
CA LEU A 206 5.75 -17.37 -12.45
C LEU A 206 7.26 -17.26 -12.64
N ILE A 207 8.01 -16.99 -11.56
CA ILE A 207 9.47 -16.87 -11.61
C ILE A 207 10.11 -18.22 -11.98
N LYS A 208 9.71 -19.31 -11.32
CA LYS A 208 10.25 -20.66 -11.56
C LYS A 208 10.05 -21.16 -12.99
N ASN A 209 8.94 -20.78 -13.62
CA ASN A 209 8.57 -21.19 -14.97
C ASN A 209 8.93 -20.14 -16.04
N HIS A 210 9.62 -19.06 -15.67
CA HIS A 210 10.03 -18.03 -16.60
C HIS A 210 11.04 -18.59 -17.62
N PRO A 211 10.95 -18.21 -18.92
CA PRO A 211 11.86 -18.71 -19.95
C PRO A 211 13.31 -18.23 -19.79
N ASP A 212 13.53 -17.05 -19.21
CA ASP A 212 14.87 -16.54 -18.92
C ASP A 212 15.48 -17.26 -17.69
N PRO A 213 16.60 -17.98 -17.84
CA PRO A 213 17.23 -18.70 -16.74
C PRO A 213 17.72 -17.78 -15.61
N ARG A 214 18.06 -16.52 -15.92
CA ARG A 214 18.51 -15.52 -14.93
C ARG A 214 17.38 -15.09 -14.00
N ILE A 215 16.15 -15.05 -14.49
CA ILE A 215 14.96 -14.80 -13.67
C ILE A 215 14.63 -16.03 -12.83
N LYS A 216 14.63 -17.21 -13.47
CA LYS A 216 14.34 -18.49 -12.82
C LYS A 216 15.28 -18.79 -11.65
N SER A 217 16.57 -18.45 -11.76
CA SER A 217 17.55 -18.65 -10.68
C SER A 217 17.31 -17.77 -9.46
N ASN A 218 16.50 -16.71 -9.57
CA ASN A 218 16.09 -15.84 -8.47
C ASN A 218 14.76 -16.25 -7.83
N CYS A 219 14.19 -17.42 -8.18
CA CYS A 219 12.98 -17.91 -7.54
C CYS A 219 13.20 -18.14 -6.04
N PRO A 220 12.35 -17.59 -5.15
CA PRO A 220 12.47 -17.83 -3.72
C PRO A 220 12.18 -19.30 -3.39
N GLU A 221 12.87 -19.81 -2.38
CA GLU A 221 12.61 -21.14 -1.81
C GLU A 221 11.46 -21.04 -0.80
N LEU A 222 10.29 -21.57 -1.17
CA LEU A 222 9.11 -21.60 -0.32
C LEU A 222 8.90 -23.01 0.26
N ASN A 223 8.62 -23.10 1.56
CA ASN A 223 8.14 -24.33 2.18
C ASN A 223 6.66 -24.56 1.85
N ILE A 224 6.41 -25.25 0.73
CA ILE A 224 5.05 -25.49 0.21
C ILE A 224 4.21 -26.32 1.19
N ASP A 225 4.80 -27.26 1.92
CA ASP A 225 4.07 -28.11 2.85
C ASP A 225 3.63 -27.32 4.09
N ALA A 226 4.48 -26.41 4.59
CA ALA A 226 4.09 -25.47 5.64
C ALA A 226 2.93 -24.55 5.21
N ILE A 227 2.99 -24.03 3.98
CA ILE A 227 1.89 -23.21 3.41
C ILE A 227 0.60 -24.03 3.34
N LYS A 228 0.66 -25.28 2.87
CA LYS A 228 -0.52 -26.16 2.83
C LYS A 228 -1.07 -26.45 4.22
N ALA A 229 -0.20 -26.69 5.19
CA ALA A 229 -0.58 -27.00 6.58
C ALA A 229 -1.32 -25.82 7.25
N SER A 230 -0.95 -24.58 6.95
CA SER A 230 -1.64 -23.38 7.49
C SER A 230 -2.95 -23.04 6.77
N MET A 231 -3.19 -23.51 5.54
CA MET A 231 -4.37 -23.16 4.73
C MET A 231 -5.69 -23.40 5.46
N PHE A 232 -5.86 -24.60 6.06
CA PHE A 232 -7.14 -24.96 6.70
C PHE A 232 -7.47 -24.03 7.88
N SER A 233 -6.47 -23.75 8.72
CA SER A 233 -6.62 -22.83 9.86
C SER A 233 -6.95 -21.41 9.39
N LEU A 234 -6.26 -20.92 8.36
CA LEU A 234 -6.48 -19.58 7.81
C LEU A 234 -7.84 -19.45 7.11
N TYR A 235 -8.32 -20.48 6.42
CA TYR A 235 -9.68 -20.51 5.89
C TYR A 235 -10.73 -20.55 7.01
N GLY A 236 -10.49 -21.32 8.07
CA GLY A 236 -11.34 -21.29 9.25
C GLY A 236 -11.40 -19.91 9.90
N LEU A 237 -10.26 -19.21 9.99
CA LEU A 237 -10.19 -17.82 10.45
C LEU A 237 -10.99 -16.89 9.51
N ARG A 238 -10.72 -16.93 8.21
CA ARG A 238 -11.42 -16.12 7.19
C ARG A 238 -12.93 -16.33 7.24
N PHE A 239 -13.39 -17.58 7.38
CA PHE A 239 -14.80 -17.91 7.52
C PHE A 239 -15.45 -17.31 8.78
N ARG A 240 -14.72 -17.23 9.90
CA ARG A 240 -15.22 -16.53 11.10
C ARG A 240 -15.47 -15.04 10.84
N TYR A 241 -14.71 -14.42 9.94
CA TYR A 241 -14.85 -13.03 9.52
C TYR A 241 -15.67 -12.84 8.24
N ARG A 242 -16.44 -13.85 7.80
CA ARG A 242 -17.23 -13.82 6.55
C ARG A 242 -18.19 -12.64 6.41
N GLU A 243 -18.63 -12.05 7.52
CA GLU A 243 -19.48 -10.84 7.52
C GLU A 243 -18.76 -9.59 6.98
N PHE A 244 -17.42 -9.60 6.96
CA PHE A 244 -16.56 -8.53 6.44
C PHE A 244 -15.97 -8.86 5.06
N GLU A 245 -16.28 -10.02 4.49
CA GLU A 245 -15.85 -10.36 3.13
C GLU A 245 -16.58 -9.49 2.11
N SER A 246 -15.81 -8.82 1.24
CA SER A 246 -16.38 -8.06 0.13
C SER A 246 -16.99 -9.02 -0.90
N SER A 247 -18.22 -8.74 -1.30
CA SER A 247 -18.82 -9.42 -2.45
C SER A 247 -18.18 -8.89 -3.74
N TYR A 248 -17.97 -9.77 -4.72
CA TYR A 248 -17.50 -9.33 -6.03
C TYR A 248 -18.61 -8.56 -6.74
N ASN A 249 -18.30 -7.34 -7.19
CA ASN A 249 -19.20 -6.52 -7.97
C ASN A 249 -18.44 -5.92 -9.16
N PRO A 250 -18.72 -6.36 -10.40
CA PRO A 250 -17.96 -5.93 -11.57
C PRO A 250 -18.11 -4.43 -11.86
N THR A 251 -19.31 -3.86 -11.62
CA THR A 251 -19.56 -2.44 -11.85
C THR A 251 -18.80 -1.57 -10.85
N LEU A 252 -18.74 -2.00 -9.60
CA LEU A 252 -17.96 -1.31 -8.57
C LEU A 252 -16.46 -1.38 -8.87
N VAL A 253 -15.95 -2.56 -9.26
CA VAL A 253 -14.54 -2.74 -9.62
C VAL A 253 -14.15 -1.85 -10.80
N GLU A 254 -15.01 -1.74 -11.82
CA GLU A 254 -14.78 -0.83 -12.96
C GLU A 254 -14.74 0.64 -12.53
N ALA A 255 -15.70 1.08 -11.71
CA ALA A 255 -15.70 2.45 -11.20
C ALA A 255 -14.46 2.76 -10.34
N MET A 256 -14.01 1.80 -9.52
CA MET A 256 -12.77 1.89 -8.76
C MET A 256 -11.55 2.01 -9.68
N TYR A 257 -11.51 1.23 -10.78
CA TYR A 257 -10.41 1.24 -11.73
C TYR A 257 -10.25 2.61 -12.39
N VAL A 258 -11.36 3.21 -12.84
CA VAL A 258 -11.35 4.54 -13.47
C VAL A 258 -10.99 5.63 -12.45
N ALA A 259 -11.49 5.54 -11.22
CA ALA A 259 -11.17 6.49 -10.14
C ALA A 259 -9.79 6.27 -9.49
N ARG A 260 -9.07 5.21 -9.89
CA ARG A 260 -7.79 4.76 -9.31
C ARG A 260 -7.85 4.52 -7.80
N THR A 261 -9.00 4.13 -7.27
CA THR A 261 -9.22 4.08 -5.82
C THR A 261 -8.52 2.87 -5.18
N PRO A 262 -7.85 3.03 -4.02
CA PRO A 262 -7.36 1.90 -3.24
C PRO A 262 -8.50 1.16 -2.53
N GLY A 263 -8.38 -0.16 -2.38
CA GLY A 263 -9.46 -1.03 -1.91
C GLY A 263 -10.09 -0.65 -0.56
N GLY A 264 -9.37 0.09 0.30
CA GLY A 264 -9.85 0.51 1.63
C GLY A 264 -10.43 1.93 1.74
N ALA A 265 -10.41 2.76 0.69
CA ALA A 265 -10.71 4.20 0.82
C ALA A 265 -12.16 4.49 1.26
N SER A 266 -13.15 3.82 0.66
CA SER A 266 -14.57 4.11 0.89
C SER A 266 -15.12 3.65 2.23
N ALA A 267 -14.42 2.76 2.95
CA ALA A 267 -14.85 2.30 4.26
C ALA A 267 -14.99 3.46 5.26
N THR A 268 -14.25 4.55 5.04
CA THR A 268 -14.30 5.78 5.83
C THR A 268 -15.60 6.57 5.65
N LEU A 269 -16.29 6.42 4.52
CA LEU A 269 -17.54 7.12 4.25
C LEU A 269 -18.72 6.56 5.07
N LYS A 270 -18.70 5.25 5.36
CA LYS A 270 -19.74 4.61 6.18
C LYS A 270 -19.84 5.19 7.59
N SER A 271 -18.78 5.81 8.10
CA SER A 271 -18.81 6.43 9.42
C SER A 271 -19.35 7.86 9.43
N ILE A 272 -19.66 8.45 8.26
CA ILE A 272 -20.25 9.79 8.18
C ILE A 272 -21.76 9.68 8.42
N PRO A 273 -22.30 10.21 9.55
CA PRO A 273 -23.72 10.07 9.88
C PRO A 273 -24.62 10.68 8.78
N GLY A 274 -25.63 9.94 8.37
CA GLY A 274 -26.64 10.39 7.40
C GLY A 274 -26.20 10.47 5.93
N LEU A 275 -24.89 10.37 5.62
CA LEU A 275 -24.40 10.46 4.24
C LEU A 275 -24.93 9.31 3.38
N VAL A 276 -24.78 8.07 3.85
CA VAL A 276 -25.21 6.87 3.13
C VAL A 276 -26.74 6.87 2.93
N GLU A 277 -27.49 7.26 3.95
CA GLU A 277 -28.95 7.35 3.92
C GLU A 277 -29.42 8.42 2.92
N THR A 278 -28.75 9.58 2.91
CA THR A 278 -29.09 10.70 2.03
C THR A 278 -28.82 10.35 0.57
N LEU A 279 -27.61 9.85 0.27
CA LEU A 279 -27.26 9.41 -1.08
C LEU A 279 -28.13 8.25 -1.54
N GLY A 280 -28.40 7.27 -0.66
CA GLY A 280 -29.32 6.17 -0.95
C GLY A 280 -30.71 6.67 -1.35
N ARG A 281 -31.28 7.63 -0.60
CA ARG A 281 -32.57 8.25 -0.95
C ARG A 281 -32.53 8.96 -2.29
N LEU A 282 -31.51 9.80 -2.54
CA LEU A 282 -31.40 10.58 -3.77
C LEU A 282 -31.19 9.70 -5.01
N LEU A 283 -30.51 8.55 -4.86
CA LEU A 283 -30.31 7.55 -5.91
C LEU A 283 -31.49 6.58 -6.07
N GLY A 284 -32.61 6.79 -5.37
CA GLY A 284 -33.79 5.93 -5.47
C GLY A 284 -33.64 4.56 -4.80
N LYS A 285 -32.78 4.45 -3.77
CA LYS A 285 -32.50 3.24 -2.98
C LYS A 285 -32.76 3.47 -1.47
N PRO A 286 -34.02 3.72 -1.04
CA PRO A 286 -34.33 4.24 0.30
C PRO A 286 -34.30 3.24 1.48
N GLU A 287 -33.80 2.01 1.34
CA GLU A 287 -33.88 1.00 2.41
C GLU A 287 -32.67 0.89 3.36
N LYS A 288 -32.93 0.37 4.57
CA LYS A 288 -31.99 0.15 5.69
C LYS A 288 -30.78 -0.75 5.39
N HIS A 289 -30.79 -1.42 4.24
CA HIS A 289 -29.64 -2.10 3.66
C HIS A 289 -29.30 -1.40 2.34
N ALA A 290 -28.87 -0.14 2.46
CA ALA A 290 -28.44 0.64 1.31
C ALA A 290 -27.50 -0.21 0.47
N ASP A 291 -27.80 -0.31 -0.83
CA ASP A 291 -26.95 -0.92 -1.84
C ASP A 291 -25.64 -0.13 -1.86
N TRP A 292 -24.77 -0.46 -0.91
CA TRP A 292 -23.58 0.30 -0.62
C TRP A 292 -22.65 0.28 -1.82
N ASP A 293 -22.60 -0.86 -2.50
CA ASP A 293 -21.83 -1.00 -3.73
C ASP A 293 -22.35 -0.05 -4.82
N HIS A 294 -23.68 0.12 -4.96
CA HIS A 294 -24.24 1.10 -5.88
C HIS A 294 -23.92 2.54 -5.49
N ILE A 295 -24.13 2.92 -4.23
CA ILE A 295 -23.77 4.28 -3.75
C ILE A 295 -22.28 4.53 -3.98
N GLN A 296 -21.45 3.58 -3.61
CA GLN A 296 -20.00 3.65 -3.76
C GLN A 296 -19.58 3.74 -5.23
N THR A 297 -20.28 3.03 -6.13
CA THR A 297 -20.08 3.12 -7.58
C THR A 297 -20.32 4.54 -8.08
N GLU A 298 -21.44 5.16 -7.71
CA GLU A 298 -21.76 6.53 -8.14
C GLU A 298 -20.79 7.55 -7.55
N ILE A 299 -20.34 7.37 -6.30
CA ILE A 299 -19.29 8.20 -5.70
C ILE A 299 -17.99 8.09 -6.49
N TYR A 300 -17.58 6.89 -6.91
CA TYR A 300 -16.34 6.72 -7.68
C TYR A 300 -16.44 7.24 -9.11
N LYS A 301 -17.61 7.18 -9.74
CA LYS A 301 -17.84 7.87 -11.02
C LYS A 301 -17.66 9.39 -10.86
N MET A 302 -18.28 9.98 -9.85
CA MET A 302 -18.09 11.40 -9.53
C MET A 302 -16.62 11.69 -9.19
N GLN A 303 -15.93 10.80 -8.47
CA GLN A 303 -14.52 10.94 -8.15
C GLN A 303 -13.67 11.00 -9.42
N ALA A 304 -13.88 10.10 -10.38
CA ALA A 304 -13.18 10.10 -11.65
C ALA A 304 -13.32 11.43 -12.41
N GLU A 305 -14.50 12.05 -12.35
CA GLU A 305 -14.76 13.36 -12.97
C GLU A 305 -13.97 14.47 -12.28
N ILE A 306 -14.04 14.56 -10.95
CA ILE A 306 -13.44 15.67 -10.19
C ILE A 306 -11.92 15.54 -9.99
N LEU A 307 -11.33 14.37 -10.23
CA LEU A 307 -9.89 14.17 -10.03
C LEU A 307 -9.06 15.12 -10.89
N LYS A 308 -9.53 15.44 -12.10
CA LYS A 308 -8.87 16.41 -12.98
C LYS A 308 -8.88 17.82 -12.38
N ASP A 309 -10.02 18.23 -11.83
CA ASP A 309 -10.20 19.56 -11.21
C ASP A 309 -9.37 19.70 -9.93
N LEU A 310 -9.13 18.59 -9.23
CA LEU A 310 -8.25 18.52 -8.06
C LEU A 310 -6.75 18.43 -8.42
N GLY A 311 -6.40 18.49 -9.70
CA GLY A 311 -5.00 18.43 -10.15
C GLY A 311 -4.41 17.02 -10.16
N GLN A 312 -5.24 15.98 -10.27
CA GLN A 312 -4.83 14.56 -10.34
C GLN A 312 -3.97 14.10 -9.15
N PRO A 313 -4.40 14.30 -7.90
CA PRO A 313 -3.63 13.86 -6.73
C PRO A 313 -3.51 12.34 -6.72
N THR A 314 -2.41 11.83 -6.16
CA THR A 314 -2.21 10.40 -5.97
C THR A 314 -3.26 9.81 -5.02
N GLN A 315 -3.85 8.66 -5.37
CA GLN A 315 -4.90 8.04 -4.54
C GLN A 315 -4.31 7.13 -3.46
N VAL A 316 -3.65 7.74 -2.47
CA VAL A 316 -3.11 7.06 -1.28
C VAL A 316 -3.59 7.78 -0.02
N THR A 317 -3.79 7.06 1.08
CA THR A 317 -4.16 7.66 2.38
C THR A 317 -3.16 8.73 2.82
N PRO A 318 -3.62 9.91 3.31
CA PRO A 318 -5.01 10.30 3.56
C PRO A 318 -5.75 10.88 2.34
N TYR A 319 -5.04 11.22 1.26
CA TYR A 319 -5.59 11.94 0.11
C TYR A 319 -6.70 11.17 -0.61
N ALA A 320 -6.59 9.85 -0.73
CA ALA A 320 -7.67 9.01 -1.25
C ALA A 320 -8.98 9.16 -0.46
N ALA A 321 -8.90 9.29 0.87
CA ALA A 321 -10.10 9.51 1.68
C ALA A 321 -10.68 10.91 1.44
N ASN A 322 -9.83 11.91 1.26
CA ASN A 322 -10.25 13.29 0.98
C ASN A 322 -10.93 13.40 -0.39
N THR A 323 -10.36 12.80 -1.44
CA THR A 323 -10.92 12.82 -2.80
C THR A 323 -12.23 12.04 -2.86
N THR A 324 -12.31 10.88 -2.22
CA THR A 324 -13.56 10.11 -2.09
C THR A 324 -14.63 10.86 -1.28
N GLY A 325 -14.25 11.56 -0.21
CA GLY A 325 -15.16 12.42 0.56
C GLY A 325 -15.68 13.61 -0.23
N GLN A 326 -14.79 14.29 -0.96
CA GLN A 326 -15.17 15.38 -1.85
C GLN A 326 -16.11 14.90 -2.95
N ALA A 327 -15.86 13.73 -3.54
CA ALA A 327 -16.73 13.13 -4.55
C ALA A 327 -18.12 12.83 -4.00
N ALA A 328 -18.23 12.32 -2.77
CA ALA A 328 -19.51 12.07 -2.13
C ALA A 328 -20.33 13.37 -1.92
N LEU A 329 -19.66 14.45 -1.52
CA LEU A 329 -20.30 15.77 -1.40
C LEU A 329 -20.71 16.31 -2.77
N SER A 330 -19.82 16.29 -3.76
CA SER A 330 -20.11 16.73 -5.13
C SER A 330 -21.30 15.97 -5.73
N LEU A 331 -21.36 14.65 -5.52
CA LEU A 331 -22.48 13.81 -5.95
C LEU A 331 -23.79 14.25 -5.27
N TRP A 332 -23.75 14.50 -3.95
CA TRP A 332 -24.93 14.99 -3.23
C TRP A 332 -25.40 16.34 -3.82
N HIS A 333 -24.52 17.31 -3.97
CA HIS A 333 -24.85 18.61 -4.57
C HIS A 333 -25.47 18.46 -5.97
N HIS A 334 -24.85 17.64 -6.81
CA HIS A 334 -25.32 17.35 -8.16
C HIS A 334 -26.74 16.74 -8.17
N LEU A 335 -27.01 15.75 -7.32
CA LEU A 335 -28.32 15.10 -7.21
C LEU A 335 -29.42 16.02 -6.66
N GLU A 336 -29.04 17.10 -5.95
CA GLU A 336 -29.97 18.14 -5.51
C GLU A 336 -30.14 19.28 -6.53
N GLY A 337 -29.43 19.23 -7.67
CA GLY A 337 -29.46 20.27 -8.69
C GLY A 337 -28.78 21.58 -8.27
N ARG A 338 -27.78 21.50 -7.38
CA ARG A 338 -27.00 22.65 -6.89
C ARG A 338 -25.68 22.84 -7.62
#